data_AF-A0A2D8M282-F1
#
_entry.id   AF-A0A2D8M282-F1
#
_cell.length_a   1.000
_cell.length_b   1.000
_cell.length_c   1.000
_cell.angle_alpha   90.00
_cell.angle_beta   90.00
_cell.angle_gamma   90.00
#
_symmetry.space_group_name_H-M   'P 1'
#
loop_
_entity.id
_entity.type
_entity.pdbx_description
1 polymer ?
#
loop_
_entity_poly.entity_id
_entity_poly.type
_entity_poly.pdbx_seq_one_letter_code
_entity_poly.pdbx_strand_id
1 'polypeptide(L)'
;MSAGEEKALKKLIHECCDAEEFYQEAAETTEDVGMRRLYNEMKDVHTPIIADLSKRVESIGGTPEIDTTIIGDITSSFGTLKATLSTNTDTTLVKSLEDVEEDLLQHFYGLYKNSSELSDETRAILKHHIKMLKDAYVQMKEARQVIVASAAA
;
A
#
# COMPACT_ATOMS: atom_id res chain seq x y z
N MET A 1 -10.28 -21.75 -13.56
CA MET A 1 -9.82 -20.36 -13.79
C MET A 1 -9.92 -19.49 -12.54
N SER A 2 -10.79 -19.79 -11.55
CA SER A 2 -10.95 -18.95 -10.34
C SER A 2 -9.80 -19.02 -9.32
N ALA A 3 -9.17 -20.18 -9.10
CA ALA A 3 -8.20 -20.34 -7.99
C ALA A 3 -6.89 -19.53 -8.15
N GLY A 4 -6.41 -19.34 -9.39
CA GLY A 4 -5.21 -18.53 -9.67
C GLY A 4 -5.49 -17.03 -9.50
N GLU A 5 -6.65 -16.58 -10.00
CA GLU A 5 -7.14 -15.21 -9.83
C GLU A 5 -7.39 -14.87 -8.35
N GLU A 6 -8.03 -15.76 -7.60
CA GLU A 6 -8.29 -15.59 -6.17
C GLU A 6 -6.99 -15.37 -5.39
N LYS A 7 -6.00 -16.26 -5.58
CA LYS A 7 -4.71 -16.16 -4.88
C LYS A 7 -3.98 -14.85 -5.21
N ALA A 8 -4.04 -14.44 -6.47
CA ALA A 8 -3.48 -13.18 -6.93
C ALA A 8 -4.12 -11.97 -6.24
N LEU A 9 -5.44 -11.93 -6.18
CA LEU A 9 -6.18 -10.82 -5.55
C LEU A 9 -5.96 -10.78 -4.03
N LYS A 10 -5.97 -11.95 -3.37
CA LYS A 10 -5.65 -12.05 -1.93
C LYS A 10 -4.26 -11.49 -1.61
N LYS A 11 -3.27 -11.78 -2.46
CA LYS A 11 -1.92 -11.23 -2.31
C LYS A 11 -1.90 -9.71 -2.41
N LEU A 12 -2.62 -9.13 -3.37
CA LEU A 12 -2.71 -7.66 -3.50
C LEU A 12 -3.45 -7.02 -2.33
N ILE A 13 -4.52 -7.65 -1.83
CA ILE A 13 -5.24 -7.19 -0.64
C ILE A 13 -4.30 -7.12 0.56
N HIS A 14 -3.51 -8.18 0.79
CA HIS A 14 -2.53 -8.23 1.86
C HIS A 14 -1.51 -7.09 1.75
N GLU A 15 -0.92 -6.89 0.58
CA GLU A 15 0.07 -5.82 0.38
C GLU A 15 -0.53 -4.41 0.56
N CYS A 16 -1.80 -4.21 0.19
CA CYS A 16 -2.52 -2.96 0.48
C CYS A 16 -2.81 -2.77 1.97
N CYS A 17 -3.17 -3.83 2.70
CA CYS A 17 -3.36 -3.76 4.15
C CYS A 17 -2.04 -3.43 4.87
N ASP A 18 -0.94 -4.06 4.45
CA ASP A 18 0.40 -3.77 4.99
C ASP A 18 0.77 -2.29 4.78
N ALA A 19 0.48 -1.75 3.59
CA ALA A 19 0.71 -0.34 3.28
C ALA A 19 -0.18 0.59 4.13
N GLU A 20 -1.47 0.27 4.28
CA GLU A 20 -2.43 1.04 5.09
C GLU A 20 -1.95 1.19 6.54
N GLU A 21 -1.55 0.08 7.17
CA GLU A 21 -1.01 0.11 8.53
C GLU A 21 0.29 0.90 8.62
N PHE A 22 1.20 0.71 7.66
CA PHE A 22 2.47 1.42 7.66
C PHE A 22 2.30 2.95 7.59
N TYR A 23 1.32 3.45 6.82
CA TYR A 23 0.96 4.86 6.82
C TYR A 23 0.26 5.33 8.09
N GLN A 24 -0.62 4.51 8.66
CA GLN A 24 -1.27 4.84 9.92
C GLN A 24 -0.22 5.07 11.02
N GLU A 25 0.72 4.15 11.15
CA GLU A 25 1.76 4.24 12.18
C GLU A 25 2.75 5.39 11.91
N ALA A 26 3.07 5.66 10.65
CA ALA A 26 3.86 6.84 10.27
C ALA A 26 3.15 8.14 10.67
N ALA A 27 1.82 8.22 10.51
CA ALA A 27 1.00 9.36 10.93
C ALA A 27 0.98 9.53 12.46
N GLU A 28 0.94 8.43 13.21
CA GLU A 28 0.97 8.44 14.68
C GLU A 28 2.36 8.80 15.25
N THR A 29 3.43 8.44 14.53
CA THR A 29 4.81 8.62 15.00
C THR A 29 5.38 9.99 14.61
N THR A 30 4.92 10.58 13.50
CA THR A 30 5.45 11.88 13.05
C THR A 30 4.93 13.03 13.93
N GLU A 31 5.84 13.94 14.29
CA GLU A 31 5.50 15.18 15.00
C GLU A 31 5.01 16.28 14.04
N ASP A 32 5.38 16.20 12.76
CA ASP A 32 5.01 17.17 11.73
C ASP A 32 3.54 16.99 11.31
N VAL A 33 2.75 18.06 11.47
CA VAL A 33 1.30 18.04 11.17
C VAL A 33 1.02 17.90 9.67
N GLY A 34 1.88 18.45 8.80
CA GLY A 34 1.78 18.33 7.36
C GLY A 34 2.06 16.91 6.88
N MET A 35 3.11 16.28 7.42
CA MET A 35 3.44 14.87 7.14
C MET A 35 2.37 13.93 7.68
N ARG A 36 1.88 14.16 8.89
CA ARG A 36 0.76 13.39 9.46
C ARG A 36 -0.45 13.42 8.54
N ARG A 37 -0.76 14.59 7.97
CA ARG A 37 -1.87 14.73 7.04
C ARG A 37 -1.62 13.95 5.76
N LEU A 38 -0.43 14.08 5.17
CA LEU A 38 -0.06 13.32 3.96
C LEU A 38 -0.16 11.81 4.18
N TYR A 39 0.38 11.29 5.29
CA TYR A 39 0.31 9.86 5.59
C TYR A 39 -1.12 9.37 5.77
N ASN A 40 -1.99 10.14 6.42
CA ASN A 40 -3.41 9.80 6.48
C ASN A 40 -4.08 9.83 5.10
N GLU A 41 -3.75 10.80 4.26
CA GLU A 41 -4.26 10.86 2.88
C GLU A 41 -3.80 9.63 2.07
N MET A 42 -2.56 9.16 2.25
CA MET A 42 -2.05 7.96 1.57
C MET A 42 -2.69 6.67 2.11
N LYS A 43 -2.88 6.56 3.43
CA LYS A 43 -3.63 5.47 4.05
C LYS A 43 -5.03 5.34 3.42
N ASP A 44 -5.74 6.46 3.28
CA ASP A 44 -7.10 6.48 2.75
C ASP A 44 -7.18 6.07 1.26
N VAL A 45 -6.05 6.05 0.53
CA VAL A 45 -5.99 5.51 -0.85
C VAL A 45 -6.14 3.98 -0.86
N HIS A 46 -5.62 3.28 0.16
CA HIS A 46 -5.61 1.81 0.20
C HIS A 46 -6.95 1.20 0.60
N THR A 47 -7.70 1.86 1.49
CA THR A 47 -9.02 1.40 1.96
C THR A 47 -10.01 1.04 0.83
N PRO A 48 -10.25 1.88 -0.20
CA PRO A 48 -11.15 1.53 -1.31
C PRO A 48 -10.60 0.41 -2.20
N ILE A 49 -9.27 0.29 -2.33
CA ILE A 49 -8.62 -0.78 -3.10
C ILE A 49 -8.89 -2.12 -2.43
N ILE A 50 -8.66 -2.21 -1.12
CA ILE A 50 -8.94 -3.40 -0.31
C ILE A 50 -10.40 -3.81 -0.44
N ALA A 51 -11.32 -2.85 -0.30
CA ALA A 51 -12.76 -3.12 -0.38
C ALA A 51 -13.18 -3.69 -1.74
N ASP A 52 -12.69 -3.12 -2.85
CA ASP A 52 -13.10 -3.53 -4.19
C ASP A 52 -12.44 -4.86 -4.61
N LEU A 53 -11.18 -5.09 -4.24
CA LEU A 53 -10.53 -6.40 -4.45
C LEU A 53 -11.20 -7.50 -3.60
N SER A 54 -11.65 -7.18 -2.37
CA SER A 54 -12.35 -8.14 -1.51
C SER A 54 -13.70 -8.56 -2.09
N LYS A 55 -14.51 -7.59 -2.52
CA LYS A 55 -15.77 -7.87 -3.24
C LYS A 55 -15.52 -8.71 -4.48
N ARG A 56 -14.41 -8.46 -5.17
CA ARG A 56 -14.02 -9.24 -6.35
C ARG A 56 -13.73 -10.69 -5.99
N VAL A 57 -12.95 -10.94 -4.93
CA VAL A 57 -12.67 -12.30 -4.42
C VAL A 57 -13.98 -13.03 -4.07
N GLU A 58 -14.91 -12.36 -3.40
CA GLU A 58 -16.25 -12.91 -3.11
C GLU A 58 -17.02 -13.26 -4.39
N SER A 59 -17.02 -12.36 -5.38
CA SER A 59 -17.76 -12.52 -6.63
C SER A 59 -17.30 -13.73 -7.46
N ILE A 60 -16.02 -14.10 -7.36
CA ILE A 60 -15.45 -15.27 -8.05
C ILE A 60 -15.58 -16.56 -7.22
N GLY A 61 -16.30 -16.51 -6.09
CA GLY A 61 -16.57 -17.64 -5.20
C GLY A 61 -15.45 -17.95 -4.20
N GLY A 62 -14.48 -17.06 -4.06
CA GLY A 62 -13.45 -17.13 -3.02
C GLY A 62 -13.94 -16.52 -1.71
N THR A 63 -13.28 -16.86 -0.61
CA THR A 63 -13.47 -16.16 0.67
C THR A 63 -12.43 -15.06 0.78
N PRO A 64 -12.78 -13.79 1.04
CA PRO A 64 -11.83 -12.82 1.53
C PRO A 64 -11.51 -13.20 2.97
N GLU A 65 -10.80 -14.32 3.17
CA GLU A 65 -10.06 -14.54 4.41
C GLU A 65 -8.93 -13.50 4.42
N ILE A 66 -9.31 -12.25 4.70
CA ILE A 66 -8.43 -11.28 5.29
C ILE A 66 -8.42 -11.68 6.75
N ASP A 67 -7.58 -12.66 7.06
CA ASP A 67 -7.35 -13.05 8.44
C ASP A 67 -7.03 -11.75 9.20
N THR A 68 -7.92 -11.35 10.10
CA THR A 68 -7.67 -10.25 11.05
C THR A 68 -6.43 -10.54 11.91
N THR A 69 -5.93 -11.78 11.86
CA THR A 69 -4.66 -12.24 12.41
C THR A 69 -3.45 -11.64 11.68
N ILE A 70 -3.55 -11.33 10.38
CA ILE A 70 -2.46 -10.74 9.57
C ILE A 70 -2.25 -9.26 9.92
N ILE A 71 -3.33 -8.52 10.19
CA ILE A 71 -3.34 -7.19 10.82
C ILE A 71 -2.61 -7.25 12.20
N GLY A 72 -2.55 -8.42 12.84
CA GLY A 72 -1.88 -8.62 14.11
C GLY A 72 -0.35 -8.78 14.03
N ASP A 73 0.18 -9.49 13.02
CA ASP A 73 1.62 -9.85 12.96
C ASP A 73 2.53 -8.66 12.58
N ILE A 74 1.98 -7.63 11.94
CA ILE A 74 2.70 -6.42 11.51
C ILE A 74 3.12 -5.55 12.69
N THR A 75 2.36 -5.54 13.79
CA THR A 75 2.76 -4.85 15.03
C THR A 75 4.14 -5.29 15.56
N SER A 76 4.56 -6.53 15.29
CA SER A 76 5.88 -7.04 15.73
C SER A 76 7.03 -6.55 14.83
N SER A 77 6.81 -6.52 13.52
CA SER A 77 7.76 -6.01 12.52
C SER A 77 7.99 -4.51 12.71
N PHE A 78 6.93 -3.79 13.08
CA PHE A 78 6.96 -2.36 13.32
C PHE A 78 7.71 -1.94 14.59
N GLY A 79 7.66 -2.73 15.67
CA GLY A 79 8.49 -2.48 16.88
C GLY A 79 9.99 -2.35 16.56
N THR A 80 10.44 -3.09 15.55
CA THR A 80 11.82 -3.03 15.02
C THR A 80 12.06 -1.78 14.16
N LEU A 81 11.07 -1.37 13.38
CA LEU A 81 11.09 -0.16 12.56
C LEU A 81 11.09 1.12 13.42
N LYS A 82 10.28 1.16 14.48
CA LYS A 82 10.23 2.25 15.47
C LYS A 82 11.56 2.38 16.25
N ALA A 83 12.20 1.26 16.60
CA ALA A 83 13.54 1.27 17.18
C ALA A 83 14.58 1.87 16.21
N THR A 84 14.44 1.60 14.91
CA THR A 84 15.32 2.12 13.85
C THR A 84 15.04 3.60 13.50
N LEU A 85 13.77 4.03 13.57
CA LEU A 85 13.34 5.42 13.37
C LEU A 85 13.91 6.36 14.45
N SER A 86 14.09 5.88 15.68
CA SER A 86 14.72 6.67 16.75
C SER A 86 16.14 7.14 16.42
N THR A 87 16.76 6.56 15.38
CA THR A 87 18.14 6.84 14.94
C THR A 87 18.27 7.53 13.57
N ASN A 88 17.24 7.55 12.72
CA ASN A 88 17.34 8.09 11.34
C ASN A 88 16.16 9.00 10.97
N THR A 89 16.50 10.19 10.48
CA THR A 89 15.69 11.34 10.06
C THR A 89 14.50 10.98 9.16
N ASP A 90 13.46 11.83 9.19
CA ASP A 90 12.21 11.76 8.38
C ASP A 90 12.41 11.35 6.90
N THR A 91 13.56 11.68 6.31
CA THR A 91 13.93 11.32 4.93
C THR A 91 14.01 9.82 4.68
N THR A 92 14.49 9.03 5.65
CA THR A 92 14.61 7.56 5.51
C THR A 92 13.23 6.91 5.56
N LEU A 93 12.37 7.37 6.47
CA LEU A 93 10.99 6.89 6.59
C LEU A 93 10.20 7.16 5.31
N VAL A 94 10.24 8.40 4.82
CA VAL A 94 9.51 8.81 3.61
C VAL A 94 9.99 8.04 2.39
N LYS A 95 11.30 7.74 2.32
CA LYS A 95 11.84 6.89 1.26
C LYS A 95 11.29 5.45 1.35
N SER A 96 11.28 4.84 2.53
CA SER A 96 10.71 3.50 2.71
C SER A 96 9.23 3.44 2.33
N LEU A 97 8.46 4.47 2.68
CA LEU A 97 7.05 4.58 2.28
C LEU A 97 6.87 4.71 0.76
N GLU A 98 7.74 5.49 0.09
CA GLU A 98 7.73 5.55 -1.38
C GLU A 98 8.10 4.21 -2.02
N ASP A 99 9.11 3.51 -1.48
CA ASP A 99 9.56 2.22 -2.00
C ASP A 99 8.41 1.17 -1.88
N VAL A 100 7.62 1.20 -0.80
CA VAL A 100 6.43 0.35 -0.63
C VAL A 100 5.38 0.63 -1.72
N GLU A 101 5.09 1.91 -2.01
CA GLU A 101 4.14 2.27 -3.08
C GLU A 101 4.64 1.87 -4.47
N GLU A 102 5.95 1.99 -4.72
CA GLU A 102 6.55 1.57 -5.97
C GLU A 102 6.42 0.05 -6.16
N ASP A 103 6.78 -0.74 -5.14
CA ASP A 103 6.69 -2.21 -5.18
C ASP A 103 5.23 -2.68 -5.36
N LEU A 104 4.29 -2.08 -4.63
CA LEU A 104 2.86 -2.34 -4.76
C LEU A 104 2.38 -2.04 -6.19
N LEU A 105 2.73 -0.87 -6.72
CA LEU A 105 2.39 -0.49 -8.10
C LEU A 105 2.97 -1.47 -9.12
N GLN A 106 4.21 -1.92 -8.93
CA GLN A 106 4.85 -2.91 -9.80
C GLN A 106 4.13 -4.26 -9.76
N HIS A 107 3.71 -4.72 -8.59
CA HIS A 107 2.93 -5.96 -8.45
C HIS A 107 1.57 -5.86 -9.15
N PHE A 108 0.84 -4.75 -8.98
CA PHE A 108 -0.40 -4.51 -9.71
C PHE A 108 -0.20 -4.52 -11.22
N TYR A 109 0.83 -3.84 -11.73
CA TYR A 109 1.18 -3.85 -13.15
C TYR A 109 1.59 -5.24 -13.66
N GLY A 110 2.37 -5.98 -12.87
CA GLY A 110 2.78 -7.35 -13.17
C GLY A 110 1.56 -8.25 -13.32
N LEU A 111 0.60 -8.15 -12.40
CA LEU A 111 -0.64 -8.91 -12.46
C LEU A 111 -1.49 -8.52 -13.67
N TYR A 112 -1.63 -7.22 -13.93
CA TYR A 112 -2.38 -6.71 -15.07
C TYR A 112 -1.81 -7.16 -16.42
N LYS A 113 -0.47 -7.24 -16.55
CA LYS A 113 0.22 -7.60 -17.80
C LYS A 113 0.33 -9.11 -18.04
N ASN A 114 0.59 -9.90 -17.00
CA ASN A 114 1.01 -11.30 -17.16
C ASN A 114 -0.15 -12.29 -17.22
N SER A 115 -1.39 -11.82 -17.04
CA SER A 115 -2.45 -12.72 -16.63
C SER A 115 -3.52 -12.90 -17.70
N SER A 116 -3.24 -13.84 -18.61
CA SER A 116 -4.24 -14.45 -19.50
C SER A 116 -5.35 -15.19 -18.74
N GLU A 117 -5.17 -15.37 -17.43
CA GLU A 117 -6.08 -16.06 -16.52
C GLU A 117 -7.06 -15.11 -15.79
N LEU A 118 -6.86 -13.79 -15.85
CA LEU A 118 -7.81 -12.83 -15.26
C LEU A 118 -9.03 -12.65 -16.14
N SER A 119 -10.17 -12.46 -15.50
CA SER A 119 -11.36 -11.95 -16.19
C SER A 119 -11.18 -10.48 -16.63
N ASP A 120 -11.99 -10.05 -17.59
CA ASP A 120 -12.05 -8.65 -18.03
C ASP A 120 -12.43 -7.67 -16.91
N GLU A 121 -13.29 -8.10 -16.00
CA GLU A 121 -13.75 -7.26 -14.90
C GLU A 121 -12.63 -7.10 -13.84
N THR A 122 -11.84 -8.14 -13.57
CA THR A 122 -10.63 -8.05 -12.71
C THR A 122 -9.61 -7.09 -13.31
N ARG A 123 -9.38 -7.20 -14.62
CA ARG A 123 -8.48 -6.30 -15.34
C ARG A 123 -8.96 -4.84 -15.26
N ALA A 124 -10.27 -4.60 -15.33
CA ALA A 124 -10.84 -3.26 -15.19
C ALA A 124 -10.62 -2.69 -13.78
N ILE A 125 -10.85 -3.50 -12.74
CA ILE A 125 -10.60 -3.13 -11.33
C ILE A 125 -9.12 -2.79 -11.12
N LEU A 126 -8.21 -3.67 -11.55
CA LEU A 126 -6.77 -3.44 -11.43
C LEU A 126 -6.33 -2.18 -12.17
N LYS A 127 -6.82 -1.96 -13.39
CA LYS A 127 -6.49 -0.75 -14.18
C LYS A 127 -6.95 0.53 -13.48
N HIS A 128 -8.11 0.50 -12.82
CA HIS A 128 -8.60 1.63 -12.04
C HIS A 128 -7.67 1.92 -10.86
N HIS A 129 -7.33 0.91 -10.05
CA HIS A 129 -6.48 1.10 -8.87
C HIS A 129 -5.02 1.38 -9.20
N ILE A 130 -4.48 0.83 -10.31
CA ILE A 130 -3.15 1.20 -10.82
C ILE A 130 -3.02 2.72 -11.01
N LYS A 131 -4.08 3.37 -11.48
CA LYS A 131 -4.09 4.82 -11.64
C LYS A 131 -4.03 5.52 -10.28
N MET A 132 -4.84 5.08 -9.32
CA MET A 132 -4.85 5.63 -7.96
C MET A 132 -3.51 5.48 -7.26
N LEU A 133 -2.92 4.27 -7.29
CA LEU A 133 -1.60 3.98 -6.70
C LEU A 133 -0.50 4.80 -7.37
N LYS A 134 -0.57 5.01 -8.69
CA LYS A 134 0.38 5.86 -9.39
C LYS A 134 0.30 7.31 -8.90
N ASP A 135 -0.91 7.83 -8.70
CA ASP A 135 -1.10 9.19 -8.21
C ASP A 135 -0.57 9.32 -6.75
N ALA A 136 -0.81 8.32 -5.90
CA ALA A 136 -0.27 8.24 -4.55
C ALA A 136 1.28 8.18 -4.52
N TYR A 137 1.89 7.32 -5.33
CA TYR A 137 3.35 7.26 -5.50
C TYR A 137 3.94 8.61 -5.90
N VAL A 138 3.32 9.31 -6.86
CA VAL A 138 3.79 10.63 -7.29
C VAL A 138 3.72 11.63 -6.13
N GLN A 139 2.62 11.65 -5.38
CA GLN A 139 2.47 12.52 -4.22
C GLN A 139 3.54 12.25 -3.15
N MET A 140 3.82 10.98 -2.86
CA MET A 140 4.83 10.60 -1.87
C MET A 140 6.24 10.97 -2.33
N LYS A 141 6.53 10.78 -3.62
CA LYS A 141 7.79 11.18 -4.24
C LYS A 141 8.01 12.69 -4.20
N GLU A 142 6.98 13.48 -4.46
CA GLU A 142 7.04 14.94 -4.36
C GLU A 142 7.29 15.36 -2.91
N ALA A 143 6.60 14.76 -1.94
CA ALA A 143 6.83 15.02 -0.52
C ALA A 143 8.27 14.71 -0.10
N ARG A 144 8.83 13.57 -0.55
CA ARG A 144 10.24 13.23 -0.32
C ARG A 144 11.18 14.30 -0.85
N GLN A 145 10.95 14.78 -2.07
CA GLN A 145 11.82 15.79 -2.68
C GLN A 145 11.80 17.10 -1.89
N VAL A 146 10.63 17.52 -1.41
CA VAL A 146 10.50 18.73 -0.56
C VAL A 146 11.28 18.55 0.74
N ILE A 147 11.16 17.41 1.41
CA ILE A 147 11.84 17.14 2.68
C ILE A 147 13.37 17.09 2.47
N VAL A 148 13.83 16.37 1.44
CA VAL A 148 15.26 16.29 1.11
C VAL A 148 15.83 17.66 0.76
N ALA A 149 15.10 18.47 -0.02
CA ALA A 149 15.52 19.83 -0.36
C ALA A 149 15.61 20.73 0.88
N SER A 150 14.65 20.61 1.82
CA SER A 150 14.65 21.37 3.07
C SER A 150 15.78 20.99 4.03
N ALA A 151 16.21 19.72 4.02
CA ALA A 151 17.29 19.22 4.87
C ALA A 151 18.70 19.57 4.33
N ALA A 152 18.80 19.94 3.06
CA ALA A 152 20.06 20.31 2.40
C ALA A 152 20.34 21.84 2.41
N ALA A 153 19.39 22.64 2.91
CA ALA A 153 19.47 24.11 3.02
C ALA A 153 19.98 24.55 4.40
#